data_AF-A0A2G2N0W4-F1
#
_entry.id   AF-A0A2G2N0W4-F1
#
_cell.length_a   1.000
_cell.length_b   1.000
_cell.length_c   1.000
_cell.angle_alpha   90.00
_cell.angle_beta   90.00
_cell.angle_gamma   90.00
#
_symmetry.space_group_name_H-M   'P 1'
#
loop_
_entity.id
_entity.type
_entity.pdbx_description
1 polymer ?
#
loop_
_entity_poly.entity_id
_entity_poly.type
_entity_poly.pdbx_seq_one_letter_code
_entity_poly.pdbx_strand_id
1 'polypeptide(L)'
;MAKDEKKLYLELQMDELKGALLEEDENPTPEKKKTNNARNPKNAEIAKLYEDAAEYEEDLKGFEEELEIVNANALKDIAAALTHNFPDEERNYAEELDTILVVGWTHYIEVEKTHPKEQLALIKETDFTDIVEKLSAAYPDHNADFEKDVRGLLVKRWENLVAIKKEHIKQEYDEIKTSGLKPKYAKRVYEQYHGIIK
;
A
#
# COMPACT_ATOMS: atom_id res chain seq x y z
N MET A 1 -5.85 41.76 -34.74
CA MET A 1 -4.39 41.96 -34.88
C MET A 1 -3.67 41.41 -33.65
N ALA A 2 -3.58 42.11 -32.49
CA ALA A 2 -2.85 41.58 -31.31
C ALA A 2 -3.52 40.39 -30.58
N LYS A 3 -4.85 40.22 -30.68
CA LYS A 3 -5.56 39.06 -30.10
C LYS A 3 -5.40 37.79 -30.93
N ASP A 4 -5.20 37.92 -32.24
CA ASP A 4 -5.11 36.80 -33.17
C ASP A 4 -3.71 36.17 -33.11
N GLU A 5 -2.67 37.00 -32.98
CA GLU A 5 -1.28 36.55 -32.79
C GLU A 5 -1.11 35.78 -31.47
N LYS A 6 -1.78 36.21 -30.40
CA LYS A 6 -1.72 35.53 -29.10
C LYS A 6 -2.40 34.16 -29.15
N LYS A 7 -3.47 34.04 -29.93
CA LYS A 7 -4.18 32.77 -30.14
C LYS A 7 -3.34 31.80 -30.99
N LEU A 8 -2.71 32.30 -32.05
CA LEU A 8 -1.80 31.52 -32.89
C LEU A 8 -0.58 31.02 -32.09
N TYR A 9 -0.04 31.85 -31.21
CA TYR A 9 1.09 31.48 -30.35
C TYR A 9 0.71 30.39 -29.33
N LEU A 10 -0.47 30.48 -28.72
CA LEU A 10 -0.99 29.45 -27.81
C LEU A 10 -1.32 28.15 -28.55
N GLU A 11 -1.84 28.22 -29.77
CA GLU A 11 -2.06 27.05 -30.63
C GLU A 11 -0.73 26.39 -31.01
N LEU A 12 0.30 27.16 -31.38
CA LEU A 12 1.65 26.63 -31.65
C LEU A 12 2.26 25.94 -30.43
N GLN A 13 2.13 26.52 -29.23
CA GLN A 13 2.64 25.91 -27.99
C GLN A 13 1.88 24.63 -27.62
N MET A 14 0.57 24.57 -27.89
CA MET A 14 -0.23 23.36 -27.68
C MET A 14 0.08 22.28 -28.71
N ASP A 15 0.39 22.65 -29.95
CA ASP A 15 0.80 21.71 -31.00
C ASP A 15 2.23 21.19 -30.79
N GLU A 16 3.16 22.02 -30.28
CA GLU A 16 4.47 21.53 -29.80
C GLU A 16 4.33 20.57 -28.62
N LEU A 17 3.44 20.86 -27.67
CA LEU A 17 3.17 19.97 -26.52
C LEU A 17 2.49 18.66 -26.95
N LYS A 18 1.65 18.69 -28.00
CA LYS A 18 1.05 17.47 -28.58
C LYS A 18 2.04 16.68 -29.43
N GLY A 19 2.90 17.36 -30.19
CA GLY A 19 3.99 16.72 -30.95
C GLY A 19 4.97 16.01 -30.03
N ALA A 20 5.32 16.61 -28.89
CA ALA A 20 6.11 15.97 -27.84
C ALA A 20 5.38 14.82 -27.12
N LEU A 21 4.05 14.70 -27.29
CA LEU A 21 3.21 13.64 -26.69
C LEU A 21 2.94 12.45 -27.63
N LEU A 22 3.24 12.58 -28.93
CA LEU A 22 2.81 11.64 -29.99
C LEU A 22 3.96 11.10 -30.85
N GLU A 23 5.22 11.18 -30.43
CA GLU A 23 6.25 10.30 -31.01
C GLU A 23 6.09 8.90 -30.40
N GLU A 24 5.23 8.14 -31.09
CA GLU A 24 4.81 6.76 -30.89
C GLU A 24 5.94 5.73 -31.07
N ASP A 25 5.68 4.56 -30.47
CA ASP A 25 6.20 3.27 -30.91
C ASP A 25 6.15 3.11 -32.45
N GLU A 26 7.31 3.13 -33.11
CA GLU A 26 7.81 2.07 -34.00
C GLU A 26 9.20 2.47 -34.54
N ASN A 27 10.19 1.59 -34.31
CA ASN A 27 11.61 1.74 -34.62
C ASN A 27 11.90 1.69 -36.14
N PRO A 28 13.01 2.27 -36.66
CA PRO A 28 14.35 1.92 -36.21
C PRO A 28 15.26 3.11 -35.87
N THR A 29 15.72 3.11 -34.62
CA THR A 29 16.96 3.68 -34.05
C THR A 29 17.64 4.80 -34.84
N PRO A 30 17.48 6.05 -34.39
CA PRO A 30 18.59 6.97 -34.26
C PRO A 30 19.26 6.76 -32.90
N GLU A 31 20.59 6.86 -32.85
CA GLU A 31 21.39 6.74 -31.64
C GLU A 31 20.75 7.50 -30.47
N LYS A 32 20.35 6.77 -29.42
CA LYS A 32 19.84 7.32 -28.17
C LYS A 32 20.90 8.30 -27.65
N LYS A 33 20.72 9.59 -27.90
CA LYS A 33 21.36 10.63 -27.11
C LYS A 33 20.95 10.33 -25.68
N LYS A 34 21.89 9.85 -24.87
CA LYS A 34 21.76 9.78 -23.41
C LYS A 34 21.55 11.22 -22.93
N THR A 35 20.33 11.72 -22.97
CA THR A 35 19.99 12.94 -22.26
C THR A 35 20.09 12.57 -20.79
N ASN A 36 21.00 13.22 -20.08
CA ASN A 36 21.12 13.13 -18.64
C ASN A 36 19.85 13.72 -17.99
N ASN A 37 18.71 13.02 -18.10
CA ASN A 37 17.41 13.46 -17.59
C ASN A 37 17.40 13.60 -16.06
N ALA A 38 18.28 12.88 -15.36
CA ALA A 38 18.51 12.99 -13.93
C ALA A 38 19.10 14.34 -13.48
N ARG A 39 19.56 15.21 -14.40
CA ARG A 39 20.13 16.53 -14.06
C ARG A 39 19.20 17.72 -14.32
N ASN A 40 17.94 17.50 -14.74
CA ASN A 40 17.00 18.59 -14.97
C ASN A 40 16.31 19.00 -13.65
N PRO A 41 16.50 20.24 -13.15
CA PRO A 41 15.92 20.68 -11.87
C PRO A 41 14.40 20.61 -11.85
N LYS A 42 13.73 20.81 -12.99
CA LYS A 42 12.26 20.67 -13.08
C LYS A 42 11.79 19.24 -12.89
N ASN A 43 12.56 18.26 -13.36
CA ASN A 43 12.21 16.86 -13.17
C ASN A 43 12.40 16.43 -11.71
N ALA A 44 13.41 16.99 -11.03
CA ALA A 44 13.62 16.76 -9.60
C ALA A 44 12.45 17.31 -8.76
N GLU A 45 11.95 18.51 -9.07
CA GLU A 45 10.78 19.09 -8.39
C GLU A 45 9.51 18.24 -8.60
N ILE A 46 9.26 17.79 -9.83
CA ILE A 46 8.10 16.94 -10.14
C ILE A 46 8.24 15.56 -9.51
N ALA A 47 9.44 14.99 -9.49
CA ALA A 47 9.70 13.71 -8.83
C ALA A 47 9.45 13.82 -7.32
N LYS A 48 9.89 14.91 -6.70
CA LYS A 48 9.64 15.17 -5.27
C LYS A 48 8.15 15.25 -4.93
N LEU A 49 7.33 15.84 -5.81
CA LEU A 49 5.87 15.86 -5.62
C LEU A 49 5.22 14.48 -5.67
N TYR A 50 5.92 13.45 -6.13
CA TYR A 50 5.43 12.07 -6.19
C TYR A 50 6.09 11.16 -5.14
N GLU A 51 7.07 11.64 -4.38
CA GLU A 51 7.88 10.82 -3.48
C GLU A 51 7.02 10.14 -2.40
N ASP A 52 6.16 10.91 -1.72
CA ASP A 52 5.24 10.40 -0.70
C ASP A 52 4.23 9.42 -1.30
N ALA A 53 3.72 9.70 -2.51
CA ALA A 53 2.82 8.78 -3.23
C ALA A 53 3.51 7.47 -3.59
N ALA A 54 4.80 7.50 -3.96
CA ALA A 54 5.58 6.32 -4.27
C ALA A 54 5.82 5.44 -3.03
N GLU A 55 6.16 6.05 -1.89
CA GLU A 55 6.30 5.36 -0.61
C GLU A 55 4.98 4.67 -0.21
N TYR A 56 3.85 5.38 -0.30
CA TYR A 56 2.55 4.79 0.01
C TYR A 56 2.13 3.68 -0.97
N GLU A 57 2.52 3.77 -2.25
CA GLU A 57 2.29 2.71 -3.23
C GLU A 57 3.10 1.44 -2.94
N GLU A 58 4.35 1.60 -2.49
CA GLU A 58 5.20 0.49 -2.07
C GLU A 58 4.64 -0.18 -0.81
N ASP A 59 4.31 0.60 0.21
CA ASP A 59 3.65 0.10 1.43
C ASP A 59 2.33 -0.61 1.13
N LEU A 60 1.51 -0.03 0.23
CA LEU A 60 0.23 -0.62 -0.15
C LEU A 60 0.45 -2.01 -0.76
N LYS A 61 1.44 -2.14 -1.64
CA LYS A 61 1.77 -3.43 -2.25
C LYS A 61 2.22 -4.43 -1.19
N GLY A 62 3.09 -4.03 -0.26
CA GLY A 62 3.51 -4.87 0.87
C GLY A 62 2.31 -5.37 1.69
N PHE A 63 1.40 -4.47 2.09
CA PHE A 63 0.21 -4.88 2.86
C PHE A 63 -0.78 -5.76 2.08
N GLU A 64 -0.90 -5.58 0.76
CA GLU A 64 -1.72 -6.45 -0.08
C GLU A 64 -1.12 -7.86 -0.16
N GLU A 65 0.21 -7.99 -0.27
CA GLU A 65 0.92 -9.27 -0.24
C GLU A 65 0.85 -9.94 1.14
N GLU A 66 1.03 -9.19 2.23
CA GLU A 66 0.85 -9.70 3.59
C GLU A 66 -0.58 -10.20 3.83
N LEU A 67 -1.59 -9.47 3.34
CA LEU A 67 -3.00 -9.88 3.45
C LEU A 67 -3.27 -11.18 2.68
N GLU A 68 -2.63 -11.38 1.52
CA GLU A 68 -2.72 -12.65 0.79
C GLU A 68 -2.14 -13.81 1.62
N ILE A 69 -0.99 -13.60 2.26
CA ILE A 69 -0.38 -14.59 3.17
C ILE A 69 -1.31 -14.92 4.34
N VAL A 70 -1.90 -13.91 4.98
CA VAL A 70 -2.85 -14.09 6.10
C VAL A 70 -4.07 -14.90 5.67
N ASN A 71 -4.54 -14.77 4.43
CA ASN A 71 -5.69 -15.54 3.93
C ASN A 71 -5.32 -16.95 3.47
N ALA A 72 -4.14 -17.14 2.88
CA ALA A 72 -3.73 -18.39 2.26
C ALA A 72 -3.15 -19.43 3.25
N ASN A 73 -2.63 -18.98 4.39
CA ASN A 73 -1.92 -19.85 5.34
C ASN A 73 -2.79 -20.26 6.53
N ALA A 74 -2.50 -21.43 7.10
CA ALA A 74 -3.05 -21.83 8.39
C ALA A 74 -2.59 -20.85 9.48
N LEU A 75 -3.45 -20.54 10.46
CA LEU A 75 -3.16 -19.50 11.46
C LEU A 75 -1.79 -19.67 12.12
N LYS A 76 -1.49 -20.88 12.59
CA LYS A 76 -0.21 -21.21 13.24
C LYS A 76 1.03 -20.95 12.38
N ASP A 77 0.89 -20.94 11.06
CA ASP A 77 2.00 -20.79 10.11
C ASP A 77 2.14 -19.35 9.59
N ILE A 78 1.18 -18.45 9.88
CA ILE A 78 1.17 -17.07 9.37
C ILE A 78 2.43 -16.31 9.77
N ALA A 79 2.83 -16.34 11.05
CA ALA A 79 4.00 -15.60 11.53
C ALA A 79 5.28 -16.01 10.79
N ALA A 80 5.46 -17.33 10.59
CA ALA A 80 6.59 -17.88 9.87
C ALA A 80 6.54 -17.52 8.37
N ALA A 81 5.36 -17.59 7.76
CA ALA A 81 5.16 -17.23 6.35
C ALA A 81 5.46 -15.75 6.09
N LEU A 82 4.99 -14.84 6.96
CA LEU A 82 5.27 -13.40 6.87
C LEU A 82 6.77 -13.13 7.01
N THR A 83 7.40 -13.67 8.07
CA THR A 83 8.85 -13.50 8.32
C THR A 83 9.70 -14.01 7.16
N HIS A 84 9.29 -15.11 6.51
CA HIS A 84 10.00 -15.65 5.35
C HIS A 84 9.86 -14.78 4.09
N ASN A 85 8.68 -14.20 3.85
CA ASN A 85 8.44 -13.38 2.65
C ASN A 85 8.97 -11.94 2.79
N PHE A 86 9.08 -11.45 4.02
CA PHE A 86 9.56 -10.10 4.33
C PHE A 86 10.77 -10.15 5.30
N PRO A 87 11.91 -10.73 4.87
CA PRO A 87 13.07 -10.92 5.75
C PRO A 87 13.83 -9.62 6.07
N ASP A 88 13.64 -8.58 5.26
CA ASP A 88 14.32 -7.30 5.40
C ASP A 88 13.53 -6.31 6.29
N GLU A 89 12.32 -6.66 6.72
CA GLU A 89 11.56 -5.85 7.67
C GLU A 89 12.05 -6.13 9.11
N GLU A 90 12.37 -5.08 9.87
CA GLU A 90 12.75 -5.19 11.30
C GLU A 90 11.57 -5.57 12.22
N ARG A 91 10.47 -6.08 11.66
CA ARG A 91 9.22 -6.36 12.36
C ARG A 91 9.21 -7.75 12.97
N ASN A 92 8.63 -7.85 14.15
CA ASN A 92 8.36 -9.13 14.79
C ASN A 92 6.88 -9.51 14.56
N TYR A 93 6.61 -10.24 13.47
CA TYR A 93 5.26 -10.64 13.12
C TYR A 93 4.58 -11.51 14.20
N ALA A 94 5.33 -12.28 14.99
CA ALA A 94 4.73 -13.05 16.08
C ALA A 94 4.13 -12.13 17.15
N GLU A 95 4.91 -11.14 17.62
CA GLU A 95 4.45 -10.16 18.61
C GLU A 95 3.32 -9.26 18.07
N GLU A 96 3.37 -8.92 16.78
CA GLU A 96 2.30 -8.15 16.15
C GLU A 96 0.97 -8.93 16.11
N LEU A 97 1.00 -10.20 15.72
CA LEU A 97 -0.20 -11.04 15.67
C LEU A 97 -0.82 -11.22 17.06
N ASP A 98 0.00 -11.45 18.08
CA ASP A 98 -0.46 -11.49 19.48
C ASP A 98 -1.10 -10.17 19.91
N THR A 99 -0.46 -9.05 19.58
CA THR A 99 -0.97 -7.71 19.90
C THR A 99 -2.31 -7.45 19.22
N ILE A 100 -2.43 -7.76 17.93
CA ILE A 100 -3.67 -7.59 17.16
C ILE A 100 -4.78 -8.42 17.79
N LEU A 101 -4.48 -9.66 18.17
CA LEU A 101 -5.47 -10.55 18.77
C LEU A 101 -5.94 -10.02 20.13
N VAL A 102 -5.01 -9.63 21.01
CA VAL A 102 -5.33 -9.08 22.34
C VAL A 102 -6.19 -7.82 22.22
N VAL A 103 -5.81 -6.88 21.34
CA VAL A 103 -6.55 -5.63 21.15
C VAL A 103 -7.91 -5.90 20.52
N GLY A 104 -7.98 -6.76 19.51
CA GLY A 104 -9.22 -7.15 18.85
C GLY A 104 -10.22 -7.80 19.81
N TRP A 105 -9.75 -8.76 20.62
CA TRP A 105 -10.60 -9.42 21.60
C TRP A 105 -11.03 -8.48 22.73
N THR A 106 -10.16 -7.54 23.13
CA THR A 106 -10.53 -6.48 24.08
C THR A 106 -11.68 -5.64 23.53
N HIS A 107 -11.65 -5.30 22.24
CA HIS A 107 -12.77 -4.58 21.59
C HIS A 107 -14.07 -5.40 21.61
N TYR A 108 -14.01 -6.69 21.30
CA TYR A 108 -15.17 -7.58 21.34
C TYR A 108 -15.80 -7.66 22.74
N ILE A 109 -14.99 -7.59 23.80
CA ILE A 109 -15.48 -7.63 25.19
C ILE A 109 -16.02 -6.27 25.63
N GLU A 110 -15.23 -5.21 25.45
CA GLU A 110 -15.50 -3.91 26.08
C GLU A 110 -16.48 -3.06 25.28
N VAL A 111 -16.43 -3.15 23.96
CA VAL A 111 -17.24 -2.33 23.06
C VAL A 111 -18.43 -3.13 22.53
N GLU A 112 -18.17 -4.26 21.87
CA GLU A 112 -19.23 -5.03 21.23
C GLU A 112 -20.02 -5.90 22.22
N LYS A 113 -19.43 -6.24 23.37
CA LYS A 113 -20.01 -7.09 24.42
C LYS A 113 -20.46 -8.46 23.89
N THR A 114 -19.70 -9.01 22.95
CA THR A 114 -20.02 -10.27 22.26
C THR A 114 -19.30 -11.47 22.87
N HIS A 115 -18.21 -11.26 23.59
CA HIS A 115 -17.35 -12.32 24.13
C HIS A 115 -17.16 -12.21 25.66
N PRO A 116 -16.97 -13.35 26.36
CA PRO A 116 -16.67 -13.37 27.80
C PRO A 116 -15.24 -12.89 28.10
N LYS A 117 -15.04 -12.32 29.30
CA LYS A 117 -13.75 -11.78 29.74
C LYS A 117 -12.69 -12.86 29.93
N GLU A 118 -13.13 -14.06 30.28
CA GLU A 118 -12.29 -15.22 30.54
C GLU A 118 -11.52 -15.65 29.28
N GLN A 119 -12.09 -15.46 28.09
CA GLN A 119 -11.40 -15.75 26.83
C GLN A 119 -10.19 -14.84 26.61
N LEU A 120 -10.29 -13.55 26.96
CA LEU A 120 -9.16 -12.62 26.83
C LEU A 120 -8.01 -12.98 27.80
N ALA A 121 -8.33 -13.48 29.00
CA ALA A 121 -7.31 -13.96 29.92
C ALA A 121 -6.54 -15.15 29.31
N LEU A 122 -7.27 -16.11 28.73
CA LEU A 122 -6.65 -17.25 28.06
C LEU A 122 -5.80 -16.84 26.85
N ILE A 123 -6.29 -15.88 26.05
CA ILE A 123 -5.55 -15.32 24.90
C ILE A 123 -4.22 -14.71 25.34
N LYS A 124 -4.20 -13.94 26.43
CA LYS A 124 -2.97 -13.29 26.93
C LYS A 124 -1.93 -14.28 27.46
N GLU A 125 -2.32 -15.51 27.80
CA GLU A 125 -1.43 -16.55 28.34
C GLU A 125 -1.04 -17.61 27.31
N THR A 126 -1.46 -17.43 26.06
CA THR A 126 -1.31 -18.45 25.03
C THR A 126 -0.62 -17.89 23.80
N ASP A 127 0.41 -18.59 23.34
CA ASP A 127 1.07 -18.27 22.09
C ASP A 127 0.09 -18.33 20.92
N PHE A 128 0.21 -17.38 19.99
CA PHE A 128 -0.64 -17.27 18.81
C PHE A 128 -0.81 -18.59 18.04
N THR A 129 0.23 -19.42 17.95
CA THR A 129 0.21 -20.68 17.20
C THR A 129 -0.80 -21.69 17.74
N ASP A 130 -1.07 -21.63 19.05
CA ASP A 130 -1.85 -22.63 19.78
C ASP A 130 -3.22 -22.10 20.19
N ILE A 131 -3.54 -20.85 19.84
CA ILE A 131 -4.66 -20.14 20.45
C ILE A 131 -6.02 -20.76 20.12
N VAL A 132 -6.23 -21.16 18.88
CA VAL A 132 -7.48 -21.79 18.44
C VAL A 132 -7.69 -23.13 19.15
N GLU A 133 -6.62 -23.92 19.28
CA GLU A 133 -6.69 -25.22 19.96
C GLU A 133 -7.04 -25.04 21.44
N LYS A 134 -6.39 -24.09 22.14
CA LYS A 134 -6.68 -23.82 23.55
C LYS A 134 -8.06 -23.23 23.77
N LEU A 135 -8.51 -22.30 22.93
CA LEU A 135 -9.86 -21.72 23.02
C LEU A 135 -10.93 -22.80 22.77
N SER A 136 -10.75 -23.63 21.73
CA SER A 136 -11.71 -24.70 21.43
C SER A 136 -11.77 -25.76 22.53
N ALA A 137 -10.63 -26.08 23.17
CA ALA A 137 -10.59 -27.01 24.29
C ALA A 137 -11.22 -26.44 25.57
N ALA A 138 -11.03 -25.15 25.85
CA ALA A 138 -11.57 -24.48 27.03
C ALA A 138 -13.08 -24.18 26.89
N TYR A 139 -13.57 -24.01 25.66
CA TYR A 139 -14.96 -23.65 25.37
C TYR A 139 -15.57 -24.57 24.30
N PRO A 140 -15.74 -25.88 24.59
CA PRO A 140 -16.24 -26.85 23.62
C PRO A 140 -17.70 -26.62 23.22
N ASP A 141 -18.49 -25.95 24.07
CA ASP A 141 -19.89 -25.60 23.80
C ASP A 141 -20.04 -24.25 23.07
N HIS A 142 -18.92 -23.63 22.65
CA HIS A 142 -18.98 -22.38 21.91
C HIS A 142 -19.50 -22.61 20.48
N ASN A 143 -20.60 -21.94 20.13
CA ASN A 143 -21.23 -22.08 18.82
C ASN A 143 -20.48 -21.35 17.69
N ALA A 144 -19.50 -20.51 18.00
CA ALA A 144 -18.72 -19.79 17.00
C ALA A 144 -17.40 -20.51 16.70
N ASP A 145 -16.89 -20.26 15.51
CA ASP A 145 -15.65 -20.82 15.02
C ASP A 145 -14.50 -19.89 15.41
N PHE A 146 -13.74 -20.26 16.44
CA PHE A 146 -12.61 -19.47 16.93
C PHE A 146 -11.55 -19.22 15.85
N GLU A 147 -11.34 -20.15 14.91
CA GLU A 147 -10.41 -19.89 13.80
C GLU A 147 -10.93 -18.77 12.92
N LYS A 148 -12.23 -18.79 12.62
CA LYS A 148 -12.86 -17.73 11.84
C LYS A 148 -12.81 -16.38 12.53
N ASP A 149 -13.01 -16.33 13.84
CA ASP A 149 -12.99 -15.08 14.61
C ASP A 149 -11.57 -14.51 14.70
N VAL A 150 -10.57 -15.34 15.03
CA VAL A 150 -9.16 -14.95 15.04
C VAL A 150 -8.73 -14.46 13.66
N ARG A 151 -9.00 -15.23 12.60
CA ARG A 151 -8.66 -14.84 11.23
C ARG A 151 -9.39 -13.55 10.81
N GLY A 152 -10.66 -13.40 11.18
CA GLY A 152 -11.45 -12.21 10.90
C GLY A 152 -10.83 -10.94 11.49
N LEU A 153 -10.27 -11.01 12.70
CA LEU A 153 -9.54 -9.90 13.30
C LEU A 153 -8.29 -9.51 12.50
N LEU A 154 -7.51 -10.51 12.09
CA LEU A 154 -6.30 -10.28 11.29
C LEU A 154 -6.67 -9.69 9.93
N VAL A 155 -7.55 -10.33 9.18
CA VAL A 155 -7.98 -9.86 7.85
C VAL A 155 -8.49 -8.42 7.93
N LYS A 156 -9.38 -8.11 8.90
CA LYS A 156 -9.90 -6.75 9.08
C LYS A 156 -8.79 -5.74 9.40
N ARG A 157 -7.78 -6.13 10.19
CA ARG A 157 -6.63 -5.27 10.52
C ARG A 157 -5.83 -4.90 9.26
N TRP A 158 -5.54 -5.87 8.40
CA TRP A 158 -4.81 -5.66 7.15
C TRP A 158 -5.65 -4.92 6.11
N GLU A 159 -6.93 -5.25 5.96
CA GLU A 159 -7.86 -4.49 5.10
C GLU A 159 -7.92 -3.00 5.47
N ASN A 160 -7.90 -2.69 6.77
CA ASN A 160 -7.83 -1.31 7.24
C ASN A 160 -6.50 -0.62 6.85
N LEU A 161 -5.36 -1.31 6.93
CA LEU A 161 -4.07 -0.75 6.49
C LEU A 161 -4.09 -0.42 5.00
N VAL A 162 -4.56 -1.38 4.20
CA VAL A 162 -4.74 -1.24 2.75
C VAL A 162 -5.66 -0.06 2.44
N ALA A 163 -6.78 0.08 3.15
CA ALA A 163 -7.72 1.18 2.96
C ALA A 163 -7.10 2.55 3.30
N ILE A 164 -6.38 2.65 4.43
CA ILE A 164 -5.69 3.87 4.84
C ILE A 164 -4.63 4.28 3.81
N LYS A 165 -3.80 3.35 3.33
CA LYS A 165 -2.78 3.66 2.31
C LYS A 165 -3.40 4.08 0.98
N LYS A 166 -4.50 3.43 0.54
CA LYS A 166 -5.27 3.86 -0.63
C LYS A 166 -5.81 5.29 -0.48
N GLU A 167 -6.24 5.66 0.72
CA GLU A 167 -6.68 7.03 1.00
C GLU A 167 -5.52 8.03 0.95
N HIS A 168 -4.37 7.73 1.54
CA HIS A 168 -3.19 8.60 1.47
C HIS A 168 -2.72 8.81 0.03
N ILE A 169 -2.59 7.75 -0.78
CA ILE A 169 -2.24 7.86 -2.21
C ILE A 169 -3.21 8.79 -2.95
N LYS A 170 -4.50 8.68 -2.64
CA LYS A 170 -5.52 9.54 -3.25
C LYS A 170 -5.32 11.01 -2.86
N GLN A 171 -4.98 11.29 -1.60
CA GLN A 171 -4.67 12.64 -1.13
C GLN A 171 -3.46 13.22 -1.87
N GLU A 172 -2.35 12.48 -1.95
CA GLU A 172 -1.16 12.89 -2.70
C GLU A 172 -1.48 13.17 -4.17
N TYR A 173 -2.28 12.31 -4.79
CA TYR A 173 -2.71 12.51 -6.18
C TYR A 173 -3.55 13.78 -6.37
N ASP A 174 -4.36 14.16 -5.39
CA ASP A 174 -5.16 15.38 -5.44
C ASP A 174 -4.28 16.64 -5.22
N GLU A 175 -3.21 16.54 -4.43
CA GLU A 175 -2.19 17.59 -4.31
C GLU A 175 -1.42 17.80 -5.63
N ILE A 176 -0.99 16.71 -6.27
CA ILE A 176 -0.36 16.76 -7.61
C ILE A 176 -1.31 17.38 -8.64
N LYS A 177 -2.60 17.08 -8.59
CA LYS A 177 -3.59 17.73 -9.49
C LYS A 177 -3.73 19.22 -9.20
N THR A 178 -3.68 19.62 -7.93
CA THR A 178 -3.79 21.03 -7.52
C THR A 178 -2.60 21.86 -8.02
N SER A 179 -1.42 21.26 -8.16
CA SER A 179 -0.26 21.89 -8.81
C SER A 179 -0.36 21.93 -10.35
N GLY A 180 -1.47 21.47 -10.94
CA GLY A 180 -1.73 21.49 -12.39
C GLY A 180 -1.14 20.31 -13.15
N LEU A 181 -0.59 19.31 -12.45
CA LEU A 181 0.03 18.13 -13.04
C LEU A 181 -0.93 16.94 -13.02
N LYS A 182 -0.71 15.98 -13.93
CA LYS A 182 -1.39 14.68 -13.87
C LYS A 182 -0.56 13.73 -13.01
N PRO A 183 -1.14 12.98 -12.05
CA PRO A 183 -0.39 12.02 -11.23
C PRO A 183 0.41 11.01 -12.07
N LYS A 184 -0.18 10.47 -13.14
CA LYS A 184 0.51 9.56 -14.07
C LYS A 184 1.75 10.18 -14.73
N TYR A 185 1.75 11.49 -14.96
CA TYR A 185 2.91 12.20 -15.49
C TYR A 185 3.97 12.38 -14.42
N ALA A 186 3.58 12.80 -13.21
CA ALA A 186 4.49 12.92 -12.08
C ALA A 186 5.17 11.57 -11.75
N LYS A 187 4.40 10.47 -11.71
CA LYS A 187 4.90 9.10 -11.58
C LYS A 187 5.97 8.77 -12.61
N ARG A 188 5.69 9.01 -13.89
CA ARG A 188 6.66 8.73 -14.98
C ARG A 188 7.95 9.53 -14.80
N VAL A 189 7.84 10.81 -14.44
CA VAL A 189 9.02 11.66 -14.20
C VAL A 189 9.80 11.16 -12.99
N TYR A 190 9.13 10.76 -11.91
CA TYR A 190 9.73 10.13 -10.74
C TYR A 190 10.49 8.85 -11.12
N GLU A 191 9.85 7.93 -11.86
CA GLU A 191 10.45 6.68 -12.31
C GLU A 191 11.67 6.91 -13.21
N GLN A 192 11.61 7.88 -14.12
CA GLN A 192 12.73 8.25 -14.98
C GLN A 192 13.87 8.93 -14.22
N TYR A 193 13.54 9.77 -13.24
CA TYR A 193 14.51 10.50 -12.42
C TYR A 193 15.31 9.55 -11.52
N HIS A 194 14.63 8.57 -10.91
CA HIS A 194 15.25 7.54 -10.07
C HIS A 194 15.80 6.34 -10.86
N GLY A 195 15.63 6.33 -12.20
CA GLY A 195 16.17 5.27 -13.06
C GLY A 195 15.43 3.93 -12.97
N ILE A 196 14.21 3.93 -12.45
CA ILE A 196 13.31 2.77 -12.36
C ILE A 196 12.87 2.33 -13.77
N ILE A 197 12.59 3.30 -14.65
CA ILE A 197 12.25 3.06 -16.06
C ILE A 197 13.23 3.82 -16.96
N LYS A 198 13.66 3.17 -18.06
CA LYS A 198 14.62 3.70 -19.04
C LYS A 198 13.97 4.25 -20.30
#